data_AF-A0A833PBZ3-F1
#
_entry.id   AF-A0A833PBZ3-F1
#
_cell.length_a   1.000
_cell.length_b   1.000
_cell.length_c   1.000
_cell.angle_alpha   90.00
_cell.angle_beta   90.00
_cell.angle_gamma   90.00
#
_symmetry.space_group_name_H-M   'P 1'
#
loop_
_entity.id
_entity.type
_entity.pdbx_description
1 polymer ?
#
loop_
_entity_poly.entity_id
_entity_poly.type
_entity_poly.pdbx_seq_one_letter_code
_entity_poly.pdbx_strand_id
1 'polypeptide(L)'
;MTGNLGSTSTSLTNLLKNPALTLGASLSLPFLQYNDMQKNLKISELDYEKAIVQYRKTLYQAFADTENALSNRTELDKQVALQQKNLELAEKTERLTDVRYRNGAIALKNLLDAQETTRSARLALVQTKQSQYNAYVTLMQALGGSPIKQMS
;
A
#
# COMPACT_ATOMS: atom_id res chain seq x y z
N MET A 1 -4.03 -63.81 -1.54
CA MET A 1 -5.43 -64.14 -1.18
C MET A 1 -6.34 -63.27 -2.03
N THR A 2 -7.15 -63.89 -2.89
CA THR A 2 -8.09 -63.20 -3.78
C THR A 2 -9.49 -63.68 -3.44
N GLY A 3 -10.42 -62.74 -3.20
CA GLY A 3 -11.85 -63.07 -3.22
C GLY A 3 -12.67 -62.30 -2.20
N ASN A 4 -13.20 -61.14 -2.60
CA ASN A 4 -14.60 -60.78 -2.34
C ASN A 4 -15.01 -59.56 -3.19
N LEU A 5 -15.20 -59.74 -4.51
CA LEU A 5 -15.70 -58.70 -5.43
C LEU A 5 -17.17 -58.95 -5.87
N GLY A 6 -17.83 -59.97 -5.32
CA GLY A 6 -19.12 -60.44 -5.82
C GLY A 6 -20.38 -60.00 -5.06
N SER A 7 -20.30 -59.70 -3.76
CA SER A 7 -21.51 -59.50 -2.94
C SER A 7 -22.06 -58.06 -2.97
N THR A 8 -21.19 -57.04 -3.06
CA THR A 8 -21.64 -55.64 -3.03
C THR A 8 -22.30 -55.21 -4.34
N SER A 9 -21.81 -55.73 -5.47
CA SER A 9 -22.29 -55.37 -6.81
C SER A 9 -23.71 -55.87 -7.09
N THR A 10 -24.05 -57.09 -6.66
CA THR A 10 -25.37 -57.71 -6.90
C THR A 10 -26.47 -57.06 -6.07
N SER A 11 -26.18 -56.68 -4.83
CA SER A 11 -27.13 -55.94 -3.99
C SER A 11 -27.39 -54.53 -4.54
N LEU A 12 -26.37 -53.86 -5.08
CA LEU A 12 -26.53 -52.55 -5.73
C LEU A 12 -27.36 -52.63 -7.02
N THR A 13 -27.11 -53.65 -7.86
CA THR A 13 -27.84 -53.81 -9.13
C THR A 13 -29.30 -54.20 -8.91
N ASN A 14 -29.61 -54.98 -7.88
CA ASN A 14 -31.00 -55.31 -7.52
C ASN A 14 -31.76 -54.11 -6.94
N LEU A 15 -31.09 -53.20 -6.22
CA LEU A 15 -31.69 -51.94 -5.75
C LEU A 15 -32.01 -50.98 -6.90
N LEU A 16 -31.13 -50.88 -7.90
CA LEU A 16 -31.35 -50.04 -9.09
C LEU A 16 -32.46 -50.57 -10.02
N LYS A 17 -32.73 -51.88 -9.98
CA LYS A 17 -33.80 -52.51 -10.77
C LYS A 17 -35.19 -52.37 -10.17
N ASN A 18 -35.33 -51.95 -8.91
CA ASN A 18 -36.61 -51.91 -8.21
C ASN A 18 -36.92 -50.50 -7.64
N PRO A 19 -37.49 -49.59 -8.46
CA PRO A 19 -37.69 -48.17 -8.11
C PRO A 19 -38.73 -47.92 -7.01
N ALA A 20 -39.44 -48.97 -6.56
CA ALA A 20 -40.44 -48.87 -5.48
C ALA A 20 -39.79 -48.74 -4.09
N LEU A 21 -38.55 -49.20 -3.90
CA LEU A 21 -37.84 -49.18 -2.61
C LEU A 21 -36.92 -47.96 -2.43
N THR A 22 -36.71 -47.17 -3.50
CA THR A 22 -35.82 -46.01 -3.52
C THR A 22 -36.49 -44.69 -3.08
N LEU A 23 -37.80 -44.68 -2.85
CA LEU A 23 -38.56 -43.46 -2.51
C LEU A 23 -38.35 -42.95 -1.07
N GLY A 24 -37.74 -43.74 -0.17
CA GLY A 24 -37.58 -43.40 1.25
C GLY A 24 -36.14 -43.26 1.75
N ALA A 25 -35.14 -43.63 0.94
CA ALA A 25 -33.74 -43.53 1.32
C ALA A 25 -33.08 -42.45 0.45
N SER A 26 -32.87 -41.27 1.01
CA SER A 26 -32.01 -40.21 0.46
C SER A 26 -30.55 -40.67 0.49
N LEU A 27 -30.23 -41.73 -0.24
CA LEU A 27 -28.88 -42.25 -0.34
C LEU A 27 -28.14 -41.38 -1.36
N SER A 28 -27.41 -40.38 -0.87
CA SER A 28 -26.46 -39.64 -1.69
C SER A 28 -25.39 -40.63 -2.15
N LEU A 29 -25.34 -40.89 -3.46
CA LEU A 29 -24.35 -41.74 -4.10
C LEU A 29 -23.26 -40.84 -4.69
N PRO A 30 -22.21 -40.47 -3.93
CA PRO A 30 -21.20 -39.50 -4.36
C PRO A 30 -20.46 -39.91 -5.65
N PHE A 31 -20.44 -41.20 -6.00
CA PHE A 31 -19.83 -41.67 -7.26
C PHE A 31 -20.61 -41.26 -8.53
N LEU A 32 -21.91 -40.96 -8.45
CA LEU A 32 -22.69 -40.43 -9.58
C LEU A 32 -22.34 -38.96 -9.88
N GLN A 33 -21.79 -38.24 -8.89
CA GLN A 33 -21.34 -36.84 -8.99
C GLN A 33 -19.80 -36.73 -9.11
N TYR A 34 -19.12 -37.82 -9.46
CA TYR A 34 -17.65 -37.88 -9.57
C TYR A 34 -17.09 -36.74 -10.44
N ASN A 35 -17.77 -36.40 -11.53
CA ASN A 35 -17.37 -35.30 -12.41
C ASN A 35 -17.45 -33.93 -11.71
N ASP A 36 -18.46 -33.72 -10.85
CA ASP A 36 -18.61 -32.48 -10.08
C ASP A 36 -17.62 -32.43 -8.89
N MET A 37 -17.32 -33.58 -8.27
CA MET A 37 -16.25 -33.68 -7.27
C MET A 37 -14.88 -33.32 -7.86
N GLN A 38 -14.54 -33.85 -9.05
CA GLN A 38 -13.30 -33.53 -9.76
C GLN A 38 -13.24 -32.05 -10.17
N LYS A 39 -14.36 -31.47 -10.63
CA LYS A 39 -14.45 -30.03 -10.90
C LYS A 39 -14.23 -29.20 -9.63
N ASN A 40 -14.87 -29.56 -8.52
CA ASN A 40 -14.72 -28.85 -7.25
C ASN A 40 -13.29 -28.91 -6.72
N LEU A 41 -12.60 -30.05 -6.85
CA LEU A 41 -11.18 -30.16 -6.53
C LEU A 41 -10.33 -29.23 -7.40
N LYS A 42 -10.58 -29.22 -8.71
CA LYS A 42 -9.86 -28.34 -9.64
C LYS A 42 -10.13 -26.85 -9.40
N ILE A 43 -11.36 -26.49 -9.01
CA ILE A 43 -11.69 -25.12 -8.56
C ILE A 43 -10.89 -24.78 -7.31
N SER A 44 -10.84 -25.68 -6.32
CA SER A 44 -10.08 -25.46 -5.09
C SER A 44 -8.57 -25.31 -5.35
N GLU A 45 -8.00 -26.07 -6.29
CA GLU A 45 -6.60 -25.93 -6.70
C GLU A 45 -6.35 -24.57 -7.37
N LEU A 46 -7.23 -24.14 -8.27
CA LEU A 46 -7.14 -22.83 -8.93
C LEU A 46 -7.29 -21.67 -7.94
N ASP A 47 -8.20 -21.79 -6.97
CA ASP A 47 -8.38 -20.79 -5.92
C ASP A 47 -7.14 -20.70 -5.00
N TYR A 48 -6.50 -21.83 -4.71
CA TYR A 48 -5.24 -21.85 -3.98
C TYR A 48 -4.10 -21.17 -4.76
N GLU A 49 -3.96 -21.48 -6.05
CA GLU A 49 -2.96 -20.83 -6.91
C GLU A 49 -3.22 -19.31 -7.01
N LYS A 50 -4.48 -18.92 -7.17
CA LYS A 50 -4.91 -17.52 -7.15
C LYS A 50 -4.57 -16.84 -5.82
N ALA A 51 -4.77 -17.50 -4.69
CA ALA A 51 -4.42 -16.96 -3.37
C ALA A 51 -2.91 -16.72 -3.23
N ILE A 52 -2.07 -17.63 -3.74
CA ILE A 52 -0.61 -17.44 -3.78
C ILE A 52 -0.24 -16.22 -4.63
N VAL A 53 -0.82 -16.09 -5.82
CA VAL A 53 -0.56 -14.95 -6.72
C VAL A 53 -1.01 -13.64 -6.07
N GLN A 54 -2.18 -13.62 -5.45
CA GLN A 54 -2.72 -12.45 -4.75
C GLN A 54 -1.82 -12.04 -3.57
N TYR A 55 -1.33 -13.02 -2.81
CA TYR A 55 -0.39 -12.78 -1.72
C TYR A 55 0.92 -12.17 -2.23
N ARG A 56 1.53 -12.77 -3.26
CA ARG A 56 2.76 -12.24 -3.89
C ARG A 56 2.57 -10.81 -4.40
N LYS A 57 1.43 -10.54 -5.06
CA LYS A 57 1.09 -9.20 -5.54
C LYS A 57 1.00 -8.20 -4.40
N THR A 58 0.32 -8.55 -3.31
CA THR A 58 0.17 -7.69 -2.12
C THR A 58 1.52 -7.42 -1.46
N LEU A 59 2.37 -8.45 -1.36
CA LEU A 59 3.72 -8.33 -0.81
C LEU A 59 4.60 -7.39 -1.64
N TYR A 60 4.62 -7.54 -2.96
CA TYR A 60 5.39 -6.65 -3.84
C TYR A 60 4.86 -5.22 -3.81
N GLN A 61 3.54 -5.04 -3.73
CA GLN A 61 2.96 -3.71 -3.56
C GLN A 61 3.42 -3.05 -2.26
N ALA A 62 3.41 -3.79 -1.15
CA ALA A 62 3.87 -3.27 0.14
C ALA A 62 5.35 -2.86 0.13
N PHE A 63 6.22 -3.63 -0.54
CA PHE A 63 7.62 -3.25 -0.72
C PHE A 63 7.77 -2.00 -1.57
N ALA A 64 7.06 -1.91 -2.71
CA ALA A 64 7.08 -0.73 -3.56
C ALA A 64 6.60 0.52 -2.82
N ASP A 65 5.51 0.42 -2.04
CA ASP A 65 4.97 1.54 -1.26
C ASP A 65 5.96 2.01 -0.18
N THR A 66 6.64 1.06 0.48
CA THR A 66 7.67 1.37 1.49
C THR A 66 8.88 2.06 0.88
N GLU A 67 9.37 1.55 -0.26
CA GLU A 67 10.50 2.12 -0.98
C GLU A 67 10.18 3.53 -1.48
N ASN A 68 8.98 3.74 -2.04
CA ASN A 68 8.49 5.04 -2.46
C ASN A 68 8.43 6.03 -1.29
N ALA A 69 7.90 5.60 -0.14
CA ALA A 69 7.83 6.45 1.05
C ALA A 69 9.22 6.81 1.59
N LEU A 70 10.15 5.85 1.63
CA LEU A 70 11.53 6.06 2.08
C LEU A 70 12.30 7.00 1.14
N SER A 71 12.16 6.80 -0.17
CA SER A 71 12.77 7.64 -1.18
C SER A 71 12.26 9.08 -1.08
N ASN A 72 10.94 9.27 -0.99
CA ASN A 72 10.33 10.58 -0.82
C ASN A 72 10.81 11.31 0.45
N ARG A 73 10.87 10.60 1.59
CA ARG A 73 11.39 11.13 2.85
C ARG A 73 12.85 11.57 2.72
N THR A 74 13.68 10.75 2.07
CA THR A 74 15.11 11.04 1.86
C THR A 74 15.31 12.27 0.98
N GLU A 75 14.49 12.43 -0.05
CA GLU A 75 14.58 13.59 -0.94
C GLU A 75 14.10 14.88 -0.24
N LEU A 76 13.03 14.80 0.56
CA LEU A 76 12.56 15.93 1.36
C LEU A 76 13.59 16.38 2.40
N ASP A 77 14.32 15.46 3.04
CA ASP A 77 15.42 15.82 3.95
C ASP A 77 16.49 16.67 3.24
N LYS A 78 16.86 16.32 2.00
CA LYS A 78 17.78 17.12 1.18
C LYS A 78 17.19 18.48 0.81
N GLN A 79 15.91 18.51 0.41
CA GLN A 79 15.24 19.76 0.05
C GLN A 79 15.17 20.72 1.24
N VAL A 80 14.89 20.24 2.46
CA VAL A 80 14.92 21.07 3.68
C VAL A 80 16.30 21.69 3.88
N ALA A 81 17.37 20.90 3.71
CA ALA A 81 18.73 21.42 3.84
C ALA A 81 19.07 22.50 2.79
N LEU A 82 18.59 22.34 1.55
CA LEU A 82 18.76 23.34 0.50
C LEU A 82 17.96 24.62 0.80
N GLN A 83 16.72 24.49 1.25
CA GLN A 83 15.88 25.65 1.59
C GLN A 83 16.39 26.39 2.83
N GLN A 84 17.00 25.69 3.77
CA GLN A 84 17.69 26.31 4.91
C GLN A 84 18.85 27.18 4.42
N LYS A 85 19.69 26.67 3.50
CA LYS A 85 20.77 27.47 2.89
C LYS A 85 20.24 28.66 2.10
N ASN A 86 19.15 28.49 1.36
CA ASN A 86 18.52 29.58 0.61
C ASN A 86 18.04 30.70 1.55
N LEU A 87 17.42 30.35 2.68
CA LEU A 87 17.01 31.31 3.70
C LEU A 87 18.22 32.06 4.28
N GLU A 88 19.30 31.35 4.64
CA GLU A 88 20.52 31.97 5.17
C GLU A 88 21.14 32.97 4.18
N LEU A 89 21.16 32.65 2.88
CA LEU A 89 21.65 33.56 1.84
C LEU A 89 20.74 34.78 1.65
N ALA A 90 19.41 34.59 1.71
CA ALA A 90 18.45 35.68 1.63
C ALA A 90 18.59 36.63 2.84
N GLU A 91 18.69 36.10 4.06
CA GLU A 91 18.90 36.88 5.29
C GLU A 91 20.22 37.65 5.26
N LYS A 92 21.29 37.06 4.71
CA LYS A 92 22.57 37.76 4.50
C LYS A 92 22.41 38.90 3.51
N THR A 93 21.69 38.69 2.41
CA THR A 93 21.44 39.70 1.38
C THR A 93 20.61 40.86 1.93
N GLU A 94 19.56 40.56 2.67
CA GLU A 94 18.72 41.56 3.35
C GLU A 94 19.57 42.41 4.30
N ARG A 95 20.43 41.80 5.12
CA ARG A 95 21.32 42.53 6.03
C ARG A 95 22.27 43.47 5.30
N LEU A 96 22.89 43.03 4.21
CA LEU A 96 23.76 43.89 3.40
C LEU A 96 22.99 45.02 2.73
N THR A 97 21.76 44.76 2.31
CA THR A 97 20.86 45.73 1.69
C THR A 97 20.41 46.79 2.71
N ASP A 98 20.08 46.38 3.94
CA ASP A 98 19.78 47.29 5.05
C ASP A 98 20.95 48.24 5.33
N VAL A 99 22.17 47.71 5.43
CA VAL A 99 23.36 48.55 5.61
C VAL A 99 23.50 49.57 4.48
N ARG A 100 23.34 49.17 3.21
CA ARG A 100 23.42 50.10 2.07
C ARG A 100 22.32 51.16 2.11
N TYR A 101 21.09 50.78 2.48
CA TYR A 101 19.97 51.71 2.60
C TYR A 101 20.22 52.74 3.69
N ARG A 102 20.67 52.31 4.88
CA ARG A 102 20.98 53.20 6.02
C ARG A 102 22.13 54.16 5.73
N ASN A 103 23.02 53.82 4.80
CA ASN A 103 24.07 54.69 4.30
C ASN A 103 23.64 55.54 3.09
N GLY A 104 22.36 55.50 2.70
CA GLY A 104 21.83 56.27 1.57
C GLY A 104 22.28 55.80 0.18
N ALA A 105 22.94 54.64 0.09
CA ALA A 105 23.50 54.12 -1.16
C ALA A 105 22.46 53.47 -2.09
N ILE A 106 21.28 53.14 -1.57
CA ILE A 106 20.16 52.54 -2.32
C ILE A 106 18.81 53.10 -1.84
N ALA A 107 17.78 52.99 -2.67
CA ALA A 107 16.42 53.35 -2.31
C ALA A 107 15.76 52.34 -1.34
N LEU A 108 14.79 52.79 -0.55
CA LEU A 108 14.01 51.96 0.38
C LEU A 108 13.35 50.76 -0.32
N LYS A 109 12.90 50.94 -1.56
CA LYS A 109 12.29 49.84 -2.34
C LYS A 109 13.20 48.62 -2.43
N ASN A 110 14.50 48.82 -2.62
CA ASN A 110 15.45 47.71 -2.73
C ASN A 110 15.55 46.91 -1.41
N LEU A 111 15.43 47.58 -0.25
CA LEU A 111 15.35 46.92 1.04
C LEU A 111 14.05 46.11 1.19
N LEU A 112 12.91 46.68 0.77
CA LEU A 112 11.63 45.98 0.80
C LEU A 112 11.62 44.75 -0.11
N ASP A 113 12.21 44.84 -1.31
CA ASP A 113 12.34 43.71 -2.23
C ASP A 113 13.23 42.59 -1.62
N ALA A 114 14.31 42.95 -0.91
CA ALA A 114 15.16 41.98 -0.22
C ALA A 114 14.43 41.32 0.97
N GLN A 115 13.66 42.10 1.74
CA GLN A 115 12.82 41.58 2.83
C GLN A 115 11.75 40.61 2.31
N GLU A 116 11.12 40.93 1.18
CA GLU A 116 10.13 40.06 0.54
C GLU A 116 10.76 38.75 0.05
N THR A 117 11.99 38.82 -0.47
CA THR A 117 12.78 37.63 -0.83
C THR A 117 13.06 36.75 0.38
N THR A 118 13.48 37.33 1.52
CA THR A 118 13.68 36.57 2.77
C THR A 118 12.38 35.93 3.27
N ARG A 119 11.26 36.66 3.26
CA ARG A 119 9.96 36.12 3.65
C ARG A 119 9.54 34.94 2.77
N SER A 120 9.69 35.09 1.45
CA SER A 120 9.41 34.03 0.49
C SER A 120 10.28 32.79 0.74
N ALA A 121 11.58 32.97 0.99
CA ALA A 121 12.49 31.86 1.32
C ALA A 121 12.08 31.16 2.63
N ARG A 122 11.66 31.92 3.65
CA ARG A 122 11.19 31.37 4.92
C ARG A 122 9.90 30.57 4.76
N LEU A 123 8.94 31.09 3.99
CA LEU A 123 7.70 30.38 3.66
C LEU A 123 7.99 29.06 2.93
N ALA A 124 8.88 29.09 1.94
CA ALA A 124 9.27 27.91 1.20
C ALA A 124 9.90 26.84 2.12
N LEU A 125 10.80 27.23 3.03
CA LEU A 125 11.39 26.31 4.02
C LEU A 125 10.32 25.69 4.93
N VAL A 126 9.37 26.49 5.43
CA VAL A 126 8.28 25.99 6.29
C VAL A 126 7.41 25.00 5.53
N GLN A 127 7.06 25.29 4.27
CA GLN A 127 6.26 24.41 3.44
C GLN A 127 6.99 23.09 3.13
N THR A 128 8.30 23.13 2.84
CA THR A 128 9.10 21.91 2.66
C THR A 128 9.19 21.09 3.95
N LYS A 129 9.36 21.72 5.12
CA LYS A 129 9.32 21.02 6.42
C LYS A 129 7.96 20.38 6.69
N GLN A 130 6.85 21.05 6.32
CA GLN A 130 5.53 20.45 6.42
C GLN A 130 5.42 19.18 5.56
N SER A 131 5.88 19.23 4.30
CA SER A 131 5.93 18.06 3.42
C SER A 131 6.81 16.95 3.99
N GLN A 132 7.94 17.29 4.60
CA GLN A 132 8.83 16.35 5.30
C GLN A 132 8.10 15.63 6.45
N TYR A 133 7.35 16.35 7.29
CA TYR A 133 6.55 15.73 8.35
C TYR A 133 5.45 14.82 7.81
N ASN A 134 4.78 15.21 6.73
CA ASN A 134 3.81 14.33 6.07
C ASN A 134 4.47 13.05 5.55
N ALA A 135 5.66 13.15 4.94
CA ALA A 135 6.41 11.99 4.47
C ALA A 135 6.85 11.05 5.60
N TYR A 136 7.20 11.58 6.78
CA TYR A 136 7.44 10.77 7.97
C TYR A 136 6.20 9.96 8.39
N VAL A 137 5.02 10.58 8.37
CA VAL A 137 3.75 9.90 8.68
C VAL A 137 3.44 8.83 7.62
N THR A 138 3.62 9.14 6.33
CA THR A 138 3.42 8.17 5.24
C THR A 138 4.35 6.97 5.35
N LEU A 139 5.63 7.19 5.66
CA LEU A 139 6.58 6.10 5.87
C LEU A 139 6.17 5.23 7.08
N MET A 140 5.71 5.84 8.16
CA MET A 140 5.22 5.11 9.33
C MET A 140 4.00 4.24 8.99
N GLN A 141 3.08 4.76 8.16
CA GLN A 141 1.93 4.00 7.67
C GLN A 141 2.35 2.84 6.75
N ALA A 142 3.29 3.07 5.82
CA ALA A 142 3.79 2.04 4.90
C ALA A 142 4.49 0.88 5.63
N LEU A 143 5.18 1.17 6.74
CA LEU A 143 5.83 0.17 7.58
C LEU A 143 4.86 -0.62 8.49
N GLY A 144 3.55 -0.38 8.38
CA GLY A 144 2.54 -1.05 9.20
C GLY A 144 2.29 -0.41 10.56
N GLY A 145 2.83 0.78 10.81
CA GLY A 145 2.44 1.60 11.95
C GLY A 145 1.02 2.12 11.74
N SER A 146 0.12 1.85 12.69
CA SER A 146 -1.26 2.35 12.65
C SER A 146 -1.26 3.87 12.41
N PRO A 147 -2.13 4.42 11.54
CA PRO A 147 -2.25 5.86 11.36
C PRO A 147 -2.42 6.52 12.73
N ILE A 148 -1.65 7.58 13.01
CA ILE A 148 -1.86 8.39 14.21
C ILE A 148 -3.34 8.77 14.20
N LYS A 149 -4.07 8.29 15.21
CA LYS A 149 -5.50 8.53 15.40
C LYS A 149 -5.73 10.03 15.25
N GLN A 150 -6.55 10.43 14.27
CA GLN A 150 -6.92 11.83 14.08
C GLN A 150 -7.42 12.36 15.42
N MET A 151 -6.72 13.37 15.96
CA MET A 151 -7.17 14.06 17.16
C MET A 151 -8.35 14.94 16.72
N SER A 152 -9.55 14.48 17.05
CA SER A 152 -10.80 15.25 17.02
C SER A 152 -10.81 16.30 18.13
#